data_AF-A0A4P7STA8-F1
#
_entry.id   AF-A0A4P7STA8-F1
#
_cell.length_a   1.000
_cell.length_b   1.000
_cell.length_c   1.000
_cell.angle_alpha   90.00
_cell.angle_beta   90.00
_cell.angle_gamma   90.00
#
_symmetry.space_group_name_H-M   'P 1'
#
loop_
_entity.id
_entity.type
_entity.pdbx_description
1 polymer ?
#
loop_
_entity_poly.entity_id
_entity_poly.type
_entity_poly.pdbx_seq_one_letter_code
_entity_poly.pdbx_strand_id
1 'polypeptide(L)'
;MHSLTSESAPDDRLPDVGPRKQGSRERGASAVIFALLLPVVFGAVALAVDFGRLAYERQHLSNALDAAALAGASSLPTDPAGAKTSALAFAKANDPQADPAVSFWCVVGSTGAAKTVVSGQVPSVCDPGTVAGAKCNEVICAIPCIPGSGHTCNTITVTDDKDVPFVFAPVIGINTGNTGSLAADACRGSCGAQSPNPMNVAILADRTSSMSDTDLSSLQSGIQSTLQTMTKDQQYVALGTIGRSSSTSGCITNPSGSKTSGSWLPVPFSNDYNTAASPPALNTGSDLVKGLQCLAHSSTGTSLASPTKAAARYLLGLDPNNLGSLPARSGTPRNAIILETDGQPNEPDVSGSTSVGTAGDIGSSNGVTACNNLKAVAADAKSRGVLIVTVGYNLSTERCGGSGEYVRDVLAAAASPDSNGNPSTANGCSTAAEITAENSDGDYFFCAGSGTALGPIFVSAINAISGNSRLIRIPS
;
A
#
# COMPACT_ATOMS: atom_id res chain seq x y z
N MET A 1 7.24 -113.74 -0.69
CA MET A 1 8.31 -114.28 -1.56
C MET A 1 9.58 -113.49 -1.29
N HIS A 2 10.70 -114.20 -1.08
CA HIS A 2 12.09 -113.71 -0.91
C HIS A 2 12.35 -112.93 0.39
N SER A 3 13.05 -113.44 1.42
CA SER A 3 14.28 -114.26 1.54
C SER A 3 15.59 -113.51 1.26
N LEU A 4 16.53 -113.71 2.19
CA LEU A 4 17.98 -113.47 2.16
C LEU A 4 18.43 -112.02 2.50
N THR A 5 19.53 -111.72 3.20
CA THR A 5 20.57 -112.46 3.96
C THR A 5 21.46 -111.41 4.65
N SER A 6 22.09 -111.80 5.76
CA SER A 6 23.48 -111.52 6.22
C SER A 6 24.27 -110.36 5.58
N GLU A 7 24.86 -109.48 6.40
CA GLU A 7 26.34 -109.33 6.51
C GLU A 7 26.72 -108.42 7.72
N SER A 8 27.96 -108.57 8.18
CA SER A 8 28.56 -108.15 9.45
C SER A 8 29.43 -106.87 9.42
N ALA A 9 29.33 -106.03 10.47
CA ALA A 9 30.35 -105.13 11.11
C ALA A 9 31.07 -104.05 10.24
N PRO A 10 31.70 -102.96 10.78
CA PRO A 10 32.03 -102.67 12.17
C PRO A 10 31.72 -101.23 12.69
N ASP A 11 31.93 -101.11 14.01
CA ASP A 11 32.13 -99.94 14.89
C ASP A 11 32.42 -98.58 14.23
N ASP A 12 31.51 -97.61 14.44
CA ASP A 12 31.77 -96.19 14.22
C ASP A 12 31.31 -95.39 15.46
N ARG A 13 32.29 -94.88 16.20
CA ARG A 13 32.11 -94.06 17.40
C ARG A 13 31.45 -92.73 17.05
N LEU A 14 30.16 -92.61 17.35
CA LEU A 14 29.50 -91.31 17.41
C LEU A 14 29.73 -90.67 18.79
N PRO A 15 30.22 -89.42 18.86
CA PRO A 15 30.27 -88.69 20.11
C PRO A 15 28.84 -88.40 20.58
N ASP A 16 28.53 -88.80 21.81
CA ASP A 16 27.30 -88.45 22.50
C ASP A 16 27.17 -86.92 22.58
N VAL A 17 26.28 -86.38 21.75
CA VAL A 17 25.88 -84.98 21.81
C VAL A 17 25.01 -84.85 23.06
N GLY A 18 25.67 -84.60 24.19
CA GLY A 18 25.00 -84.15 25.41
C GLY A 18 24.10 -82.94 25.09
N PRO A 19 22.98 -82.76 25.82
CA PRO A 19 22.01 -81.73 25.51
C PRO A 19 22.71 -80.36 25.53
N ARG A 20 22.75 -79.69 24.37
CA ARG A 20 23.04 -78.26 24.29
C ARG A 20 22.03 -77.55 25.18
N LYS A 21 22.45 -77.15 26.38
CA LYS A 21 21.72 -76.20 27.23
C LYS A 21 21.68 -74.86 26.50
N GLN A 22 20.71 -74.71 25.62
CA GLN A 22 20.46 -73.51 24.86
C GLN A 22 19.74 -72.50 25.77
N GLY A 23 20.49 -71.48 26.21
CA GLY A 23 20.01 -70.10 26.31
C GLY A 23 18.96 -69.73 27.36
N SER A 24 19.19 -69.99 28.66
CA SER A 24 18.35 -69.37 29.72
C SER A 24 19.00 -68.21 30.50
N ARG A 25 20.26 -67.85 30.21
CA ARG A 25 20.98 -66.80 30.97
C ARG A 25 20.93 -65.38 30.38
N GLU A 26 20.56 -65.20 29.11
CA GLU A 26 20.52 -63.85 28.49
C GLU A 26 19.15 -63.14 28.60
N ARG A 27 18.08 -63.88 28.91
CA ARG A 27 16.73 -63.32 29.08
C ARG A 27 16.57 -62.50 30.36
N GLY A 28 17.38 -62.77 31.39
CA GLY A 28 17.37 -62.00 32.64
C GLY A 28 18.10 -60.66 32.53
N ALA A 29 19.28 -60.65 31.89
CA ALA A 29 20.09 -59.44 31.71
C ALA A 29 19.40 -58.41 30.79
N SER A 30 18.76 -58.88 29.71
CA SER A 30 17.98 -58.02 28.81
C SER A 30 16.78 -57.37 29.50
N ALA A 31 16.08 -58.08 30.39
CA ALA A 31 14.97 -57.52 31.16
C ALA A 31 15.42 -56.41 32.13
N VAL A 32 16.59 -56.54 32.76
CA VAL A 32 17.14 -55.53 33.67
C VAL A 32 17.55 -54.26 32.91
N ILE A 33 18.24 -54.40 31.77
CA ILE A 33 18.62 -53.26 30.93
C ILE A 33 17.36 -52.55 30.39
N PHE A 34 16.36 -53.32 29.95
CA PHE A 34 15.08 -52.76 29.51
C PHE A 34 14.38 -51.98 30.63
N ALA A 35 14.32 -52.53 31.85
CA ALA A 35 13.72 -51.86 33.00
C ALA A 35 14.45 -50.56 33.39
N LEU A 36 15.77 -50.48 33.19
CA LEU A 36 16.56 -49.26 33.45
C LEU A 36 16.43 -48.22 32.33
N LEU A 37 16.25 -48.64 31.08
CA LEU A 37 16.06 -47.72 29.94
C LEU A 37 14.64 -47.18 29.85
N LEU A 38 13.65 -47.93 30.32
CA LEU A 38 12.24 -47.57 30.22
C LEU A 38 11.93 -46.18 30.82
N PRO A 39 12.39 -45.80 32.03
CA PRO A 39 12.18 -44.45 32.58
C PRO A 39 12.86 -43.36 31.77
N VAL A 40 14.03 -43.63 31.17
CA VAL A 40 14.76 -42.66 30.34
C VAL A 40 13.98 -42.36 29.06
N VAL A 41 13.44 -43.40 28.42
CA VAL A 41 12.61 -43.25 27.21
C VAL A 41 11.32 -42.49 27.54
N PHE A 42 10.63 -42.83 28.64
CA PHE A 42 9.44 -42.10 29.06
C PHE A 42 9.74 -40.65 29.44
N GLY A 43 10.87 -40.39 30.11
CA GLY A 43 11.32 -39.04 30.42
C GLY A 43 11.61 -38.20 29.16
N ALA A 44 12.21 -38.81 28.15
CA ALA A 44 12.45 -38.15 26.86
C ALA A 44 11.15 -37.83 26.12
N VAL A 45 10.17 -38.75 26.11
CA VAL A 45 8.83 -38.51 25.52
C VAL A 45 8.09 -37.43 26.28
N ALA A 46 8.12 -37.45 27.61
CA ALA A 46 7.52 -36.42 28.47
C ALA A 46 8.05 -35.02 28.15
N LEU A 47 9.38 -34.87 28.10
CA LEU A 47 10.03 -33.61 27.73
C LEU A 47 9.63 -33.18 26.31
N ALA A 48 9.64 -34.12 25.35
CA ALA A 48 9.26 -33.82 23.97
C ALA A 48 7.81 -33.31 23.85
N VAL A 49 6.87 -33.86 24.63
CA VAL A 49 5.47 -33.40 24.65
C VAL A 49 5.36 -32.01 25.27
N ASP A 50 5.99 -31.76 26.42
CA ASP A 50 5.93 -30.46 27.09
C ASP A 50 6.58 -29.35 26.26
N PHE A 51 7.76 -29.62 25.68
CA PHE A 51 8.42 -28.69 24.78
C PHE A 51 7.61 -28.49 23.48
N GLY A 52 7.06 -29.56 22.93
CA GLY A 52 6.19 -29.49 21.75
C GLY A 52 4.97 -28.61 21.99
N ARG A 53 4.34 -28.71 23.17
CA ARG A 53 3.23 -27.85 23.57
C ARG A 53 3.66 -26.38 23.70
N LEU A 54 4.80 -26.11 24.35
CA LEU A 54 5.32 -24.75 24.48
C LEU A 54 5.61 -24.12 23.12
N ALA A 55 6.26 -24.87 22.22
CA ALA A 55 6.59 -24.42 20.88
C ALA A 55 5.32 -24.16 20.04
N TYR A 56 4.32 -25.03 20.16
CA TYR A 56 3.02 -24.86 19.51
C TYR A 56 2.30 -23.59 19.98
N GLU A 57 2.20 -23.38 21.30
CA GLU A 57 1.55 -22.19 21.86
C GLU A 57 2.32 -20.90 21.52
N ARG A 58 3.65 -20.94 21.47
CA ARG A 58 4.48 -19.80 21.03
C ARG A 58 4.20 -19.44 19.56
N GLN A 59 4.04 -20.43 18.68
CA GLN A 59 3.68 -20.18 17.28
C GLN A 59 2.24 -19.67 17.14
N HIS A 60 1.30 -20.24 17.90
CA HIS A 60 -0.09 -19.80 17.92
C HIS A 60 -0.20 -18.34 18.39
N LEU A 61 0.52 -17.99 19.45
CA LEU A 61 0.62 -16.61 19.96
C LEU A 61 1.19 -15.66 18.91
N SER A 62 2.26 -16.03 18.19
CA SER A 62 2.82 -15.22 17.11
C SER A 62 1.78 -14.90 16.03
N ASN A 63 1.05 -15.92 15.56
CA ASN A 63 0.04 -15.74 14.52
C ASN A 63 -1.13 -14.87 15.01
N ALA A 64 -1.52 -15.02 16.28
CA ALA A 64 -2.55 -14.19 16.92
C ALA A 64 -2.12 -12.72 17.00
N LEU A 65 -0.87 -12.45 17.37
CA LEU A 65 -0.30 -11.11 17.44
C LEU A 65 -0.18 -10.46 16.06
N ASP A 66 0.25 -11.19 15.04
CA ASP A 66 0.31 -10.68 13.66
C ASP A 66 -1.08 -10.28 13.14
N ALA A 67 -2.10 -11.11 13.40
CA ALA A 67 -3.48 -10.80 13.05
C ALA A 67 -4.00 -9.58 13.82
N ALA A 68 -3.72 -9.50 15.12
CA ALA A 68 -4.10 -8.37 15.97
C ALA A 68 -3.44 -7.06 15.52
N ALA A 69 -2.14 -7.10 15.20
CA ALA A 69 -1.41 -5.93 14.72
C ALA A 69 -1.96 -5.45 13.38
N LEU A 70 -2.16 -6.35 12.41
CA LEU A 70 -2.72 -5.99 11.09
C LEU A 70 -4.13 -5.39 11.17
N ALA A 71 -4.99 -5.96 12.03
CA ALA A 71 -6.34 -5.46 12.29
C ALA A 71 -6.33 -4.12 13.04
N GLY A 72 -5.39 -3.90 13.96
CA GLY A 72 -5.23 -2.60 14.60
C GLY A 72 -4.74 -1.54 13.62
N ALA A 73 -3.73 -1.87 12.82
CA ALA A 73 -3.15 -0.95 11.84
C ALA A 73 -4.16 -0.50 10.77
N SER A 74 -5.20 -1.29 10.48
CA SER A 74 -6.21 -0.91 9.49
C SER A 74 -7.08 0.29 9.90
N SER A 75 -7.07 0.68 11.17
CA SER A 75 -7.81 1.85 11.65
C SER A 75 -6.93 3.09 11.84
N LEU A 76 -5.61 2.96 11.65
CA LEU A 76 -4.68 4.09 11.66
C LEU A 76 -4.70 4.81 10.30
N PRO A 77 -4.31 6.10 10.22
CA PRO A 77 -3.99 7.01 11.32
C PRO A 77 -5.22 7.70 11.94
N THR A 78 -6.41 7.49 11.38
CA THR A 78 -7.62 8.28 11.66
C THR A 78 -8.32 7.90 12.96
N ASP A 79 -8.33 6.63 13.35
CA ASP A 79 -8.98 6.14 14.57
C ASP A 79 -8.06 5.25 15.41
N PRO A 80 -7.17 5.84 16.22
CA PRO A 80 -6.29 5.07 17.11
C PRO A 80 -7.04 4.35 18.25
N ALA A 81 -8.22 4.84 18.66
CA ALA A 81 -9.04 4.16 19.65
C ALA A 81 -9.66 2.88 19.07
N GLY A 82 -10.18 2.96 17.84
CA GLY A 82 -10.62 1.82 17.04
C GLY A 82 -9.48 0.87 16.71
N ALA A 83 -8.27 1.37 16.44
CA ALA A 83 -7.08 0.55 16.22
C ALA A 83 -6.77 -0.34 17.44
N LYS A 84 -6.73 0.26 18.64
CA LYS A 84 -6.52 -0.49 19.88
C LYS A 84 -7.64 -1.50 20.13
N THR A 85 -8.89 -1.09 19.91
CA THR A 85 -10.07 -1.95 20.10
C THR A 85 -10.04 -3.15 19.16
N SER A 86 -9.70 -2.94 17.88
CA SER A 86 -9.59 -3.99 16.87
C SER A 86 -8.45 -4.95 17.16
N ALA A 87 -7.27 -4.43 17.57
CA ALA A 87 -6.16 -5.27 17.98
C ALA A 87 -6.53 -6.19 19.16
N LEU A 88 -7.18 -5.64 20.19
CA LEU A 88 -7.64 -6.41 21.35
C LEU A 88 -8.71 -7.45 20.96
N ALA A 89 -9.64 -7.10 20.08
CA ALA A 89 -10.69 -8.00 19.62
C ALA A 89 -10.11 -9.19 18.84
N PHE A 90 -9.16 -8.94 17.94
CA PHE A 90 -8.51 -9.99 17.16
C PHE A 90 -7.59 -10.86 18.02
N ALA A 91 -6.87 -10.28 18.98
CA ALA A 91 -6.10 -11.06 19.94
C ALA A 91 -7.01 -12.02 20.73
N LYS A 92 -8.13 -11.51 21.27
CA LYS A 92 -9.10 -12.31 22.04
C LYS A 92 -9.87 -13.34 21.22
N ALA A 93 -10.07 -13.08 19.93
CA ALA A 93 -10.67 -14.04 19.01
C ALA A 93 -9.75 -15.25 18.76
N ASN A 94 -8.43 -15.05 18.80
CA ASN A 94 -7.43 -16.10 18.61
C ASN A 94 -7.01 -16.77 19.93
N ASP A 95 -7.03 -16.03 21.03
CA ASP A 95 -6.80 -16.54 22.38
C ASP A 95 -7.69 -15.78 23.40
N PRO A 96 -8.74 -16.41 23.96
CA PRO A 96 -9.64 -15.78 24.93
C PRO A 96 -8.97 -15.24 26.19
N GLN A 97 -7.77 -15.71 26.53
CA GLN A 97 -6.99 -15.27 27.69
C GLN A 97 -6.00 -14.14 27.36
N ALA A 98 -5.90 -13.73 26.10
CA ALA A 98 -4.96 -12.69 25.68
C ALA A 98 -5.23 -11.35 26.38
N ASP A 99 -4.17 -10.76 26.91
CA ASP A 99 -4.15 -9.41 27.50
C ASP A 99 -3.00 -8.59 26.91
N PRO A 100 -3.02 -8.33 25.59
CA PRO A 100 -1.86 -7.77 24.92
C PRO A 100 -1.67 -6.29 25.27
N ALA A 101 -0.42 -5.90 25.48
CA ALA A 101 0.00 -4.52 25.54
C ALA A 101 0.06 -3.92 24.13
N VAL A 102 -0.47 -2.70 23.97
CA VAL A 102 -0.51 -1.98 22.69
C VAL A 102 0.28 -0.69 22.81
N SER A 103 1.18 -0.45 21.85
CA SER A 103 1.91 0.82 21.69
C SER A 103 1.82 1.32 20.25
N PHE A 104 1.98 2.62 20.05
CA PHE A 104 1.86 3.26 18.74
C PHE A 104 3.18 3.95 18.35
N TRP A 105 3.41 3.98 17.04
CA TRP A 105 4.59 4.59 16.45
C TRP A 105 4.23 5.43 15.23
N CYS A 106 5.05 6.44 14.97
CA CYS A 106 5.15 7.11 13.69
C CYS A 106 6.39 6.59 12.98
N VAL A 107 6.18 5.77 11.95
CA VAL A 107 7.26 5.15 11.17
C VAL A 107 7.44 5.89 9.85
N VAL A 108 8.63 6.47 9.71
CA VAL A 108 9.08 7.30 8.59
C VAL A 108 10.42 6.78 8.07
N GLY A 109 10.84 7.26 6.90
CA GLY A 109 12.06 6.84 6.24
C GLY A 109 13.30 7.30 6.99
N SER A 110 14.37 6.53 6.84
CA SER A 110 15.69 6.88 7.33
C SER A 110 16.59 7.45 6.23
N THR A 111 17.56 8.27 6.63
CA THR A 111 18.62 8.83 5.77
C THR A 111 19.73 7.82 5.42
N GLY A 112 19.44 6.51 5.46
CA GLY A 112 20.43 5.48 5.19
C GLY A 112 21.45 5.34 6.32
N ALA A 113 22.74 5.40 5.97
CA ALA A 113 23.85 5.23 6.91
C ALA A 113 23.83 6.25 8.07
N ALA A 114 23.26 7.43 7.86
CA ALA A 114 23.16 8.46 8.90
C ALA A 114 22.11 8.13 9.98
N LYS A 115 21.18 7.20 9.73
CA LYS A 115 20.16 6.72 10.68
C LYS A 115 19.38 7.86 11.35
N THR A 116 19.01 8.88 10.58
CA THR A 116 18.18 9.99 11.03
C THR A 116 16.85 10.02 10.29
N VAL A 117 15.86 10.71 10.88
CA VAL A 117 14.54 10.92 10.27
C VAL A 117 14.68 11.74 8.99
N VAL A 118 14.08 11.27 7.91
CA VAL A 118 13.98 12.00 6.64
C VAL A 118 13.11 13.24 6.82
N SER A 119 13.61 14.40 6.36
CA SER A 119 12.87 15.66 6.42
C SER A 119 11.62 15.63 5.53
N GLY A 120 10.56 16.32 5.94
CA GLY A 120 9.31 16.44 5.19
C GLY A 120 8.32 15.29 5.37
N GLN A 121 8.67 14.22 6.10
CA GLN A 121 7.74 13.12 6.41
C GLN A 121 7.02 13.29 7.74
N VAL A 122 7.55 14.07 8.67
CA VAL A 122 6.83 14.53 9.86
C VAL A 122 6.54 16.01 9.66
N PRO A 123 5.27 16.48 9.68
CA PRO A 123 4.03 15.74 10.03
C PRO A 123 3.32 15.02 8.87
N SER A 124 3.82 15.10 7.63
CA SER A 124 3.08 14.72 6.41
C SER A 124 2.66 13.25 6.28
N VAL A 125 3.38 12.32 6.90
CA VAL A 125 3.09 10.87 6.94
C VAL A 125 2.41 10.51 8.26
N CYS A 126 2.89 11.10 9.34
CA CYS A 126 2.38 10.99 10.69
C CYS A 126 2.97 12.13 11.52
N ASP A 127 2.25 12.54 12.56
CA ASP A 127 2.62 13.62 13.46
C ASP A 127 2.67 13.14 14.91
N PRO A 128 3.85 12.70 15.40
CA PRO A 128 4.05 12.33 16.80
C PRO A 128 4.30 13.56 17.70
N GLY A 129 4.28 14.80 17.18
CA GLY A 129 4.59 16.03 17.90
C GLY A 129 6.07 16.25 18.24
N THR A 130 6.88 15.19 18.23
CA THR A 130 8.32 15.23 18.47
C THR A 130 9.02 14.08 17.75
N VAL A 131 10.27 14.28 17.36
CA VAL A 131 11.15 13.20 16.85
C VAL A 131 12.04 12.61 17.95
N ALA A 132 11.85 13.02 19.21
CA ALA A 132 12.64 12.52 20.33
C ALA A 132 12.37 11.02 20.57
N GLY A 133 13.44 10.26 20.85
CA GLY A 133 13.34 8.81 21.07
C GLY A 133 13.15 7.99 19.78
N ALA A 134 13.36 8.59 18.60
CA ALA A 134 13.33 7.87 17.33
C ALA A 134 14.36 6.73 17.30
N LYS A 135 13.89 5.54 16.95
CA LYS A 135 14.71 4.35 16.73
C LYS A 135 14.89 4.13 15.23
N CYS A 136 16.11 4.28 14.74
CA CYS A 136 16.39 4.23 13.31
C CYS A 136 17.33 3.07 12.95
N ASN A 137 17.01 2.35 11.87
CA ASN A 137 17.96 1.55 11.10
C ASN A 137 18.24 2.28 9.76
N GLU A 138 18.93 1.63 8.82
CA GLU A 138 19.25 2.27 7.53
C GLU A 138 18.03 2.51 6.63
N VAL A 139 16.89 1.89 6.94
CA VAL A 139 15.69 1.91 6.10
C VAL A 139 14.59 2.78 6.73
N ILE A 140 14.28 2.56 8.00
CA ILE A 140 13.16 3.17 8.71
C ILE A 140 13.58 3.80 10.03
N CYS A 141 12.84 4.82 10.45
CA CYS A 141 12.85 5.42 11.77
C CYS A 141 11.47 5.28 12.41
N ALA A 142 11.41 4.62 13.57
CA ALA A 142 10.21 4.50 14.38
C ALA A 142 10.25 5.50 15.53
N ILE A 143 9.32 6.45 15.53
CA ILE A 143 9.21 7.50 16.53
C ILE A 143 8.07 7.12 17.48
N PRO A 144 8.28 7.08 18.81
CA PRO A 144 7.21 6.84 19.77
C PRO A 144 6.05 7.82 19.54
N CYS A 145 4.83 7.32 19.43
CA CYS A 145 3.66 8.14 19.13
C CYS A 145 2.58 7.88 20.17
N ILE A 146 2.06 8.96 20.77
CA ILE A 146 0.95 8.89 21.72
C ILE A 146 -0.28 9.44 21.00
N PRO A 147 -1.25 8.60 20.63
CA PRO A 147 -2.44 9.07 19.94
C PRO A 147 -3.28 9.98 20.84
N GLY A 148 -3.78 11.07 20.27
CA GLY A 148 -4.54 12.12 20.99
C GLY A 148 -3.92 13.50 20.82
N SER A 149 -4.64 14.56 21.18
CA SER A 149 -4.16 15.96 21.18
C SER A 149 -3.64 16.50 19.82
N GLY A 150 -4.15 15.98 18.70
CA GLY A 150 -3.73 16.39 17.35
C GLY A 150 -2.60 15.55 16.74
N HIS A 151 -2.12 14.52 17.44
CA HIS A 151 -1.09 13.61 16.92
C HIS A 151 -1.68 12.47 16.08
N THR A 152 -0.99 12.11 15.00
CA THR A 152 -1.36 11.01 14.11
C THR A 152 -0.27 9.95 14.10
N CYS A 153 -0.64 8.69 14.33
CA CYS A 153 0.28 7.54 14.34
C CYS A 153 -0.06 6.61 13.17
N ASN A 154 0.92 6.02 12.50
CA ASN A 154 0.69 5.14 11.34
C ASN A 154 1.01 3.67 11.63
N THR A 155 1.52 3.36 12.82
CA THR A 155 2.00 2.03 13.19
C THR A 155 1.56 1.64 14.59
N ILE A 156 1.28 0.35 14.79
CA ILE A 156 0.91 -0.27 16.06
C ILE A 156 1.83 -1.46 16.35
N THR A 157 2.22 -1.62 17.61
CA THR A 157 2.88 -2.82 18.14
C THR A 157 1.95 -3.48 19.13
N VAL A 158 1.72 -4.79 18.97
CA VAL A 158 0.94 -5.62 19.88
C VAL A 158 1.90 -6.63 20.52
N THR A 159 2.00 -6.61 21.85
CA THR A 159 2.93 -7.44 22.62
C THR A 159 2.15 -8.28 23.61
N ASP A 160 2.47 -9.57 23.71
CA ASP A 160 1.85 -10.47 24.70
C ASP A 160 2.81 -11.62 25.07
N ASP A 161 2.53 -12.28 26.18
CA ASP A 161 3.20 -13.50 26.61
C ASP A 161 2.21 -14.46 27.29
N LYS A 162 2.50 -15.76 27.22
CA LYS A 162 1.58 -16.78 27.70
C LYS A 162 2.28 -17.82 28.54
N ASP A 163 1.71 -18.11 29.70
CA ASP A 163 2.10 -19.24 30.53
C ASP A 163 1.37 -20.51 30.06
N VAL A 164 2.16 -21.49 29.60
CA VAL A 164 1.68 -22.75 29.07
C VAL A 164 1.79 -23.82 30.15
N PRO A 165 0.67 -24.46 30.57
CA PRO A 165 0.73 -25.53 31.55
C PRO A 165 1.38 -26.78 30.95
N PHE A 166 2.38 -27.32 31.66
CA PHE A 166 3.03 -28.57 31.28
C PHE A 166 2.22 -29.77 31.73
N VAL A 167 2.33 -30.86 30.97
CA VAL A 167 1.62 -32.12 31.18
C VAL A 167 2.43 -33.07 32.06
N PHE A 168 3.75 -33.16 31.84
CA PHE A 168 4.59 -34.15 32.54
C PHE A 168 5.63 -33.51 33.48
N ALA A 169 6.15 -32.34 33.14
CA ALA A 169 7.08 -31.58 33.98
C ALA A 169 6.56 -31.22 35.40
N PRO A 170 5.25 -31.18 35.71
CA PRO A 170 4.78 -31.01 37.08
C PRO A 170 5.30 -32.10 38.05
N VAL A 171 5.63 -33.30 37.54
CA VAL A 171 6.20 -34.40 38.34
C VAL A 171 7.56 -34.04 38.95
N ILE A 172 8.30 -33.12 38.34
CA ILE A 172 9.58 -32.60 38.84
C ILE A 172 9.46 -31.16 39.38
N GLY A 173 8.23 -30.69 39.62
CA GLY A 173 7.95 -29.38 40.23
C GLY A 173 7.88 -28.21 39.25
N ILE A 174 7.85 -28.45 37.93
CA ILE A 174 7.74 -27.40 36.91
C ILE A 174 6.33 -27.43 36.31
N ASN A 175 5.46 -26.52 36.77
CA ASN A 175 4.04 -26.55 36.41
C ASN A 175 3.73 -25.88 35.07
N THR A 176 4.52 -24.88 34.67
CA THR A 176 4.30 -24.07 33.47
C THR A 176 5.62 -23.70 32.80
N GLY A 177 5.54 -23.32 31.52
CA GLY A 177 6.59 -22.61 30.80
C GLY A 177 6.03 -21.38 30.10
N ASN A 178 6.74 -20.26 30.17
CA ASN A 178 6.33 -19.04 29.49
C ASN A 178 6.79 -19.07 28.03
N THR A 179 5.94 -18.63 27.11
CA THR A 179 6.29 -18.52 25.69
C THR A 179 7.44 -17.56 25.46
N GLY A 180 7.73 -16.65 26.39
CA GLY A 180 8.52 -15.45 26.22
C GLY A 180 7.68 -14.34 25.59
N SER A 181 7.99 -13.09 25.92
CA SER A 181 7.34 -11.92 25.30
C SER A 181 7.54 -11.93 23.79
N LEU A 182 6.42 -11.92 23.08
CA LEU A 182 6.33 -11.80 21.64
C LEU A 182 5.70 -10.47 21.29
N ALA A 183 6.13 -9.88 20.18
CA ALA A 183 5.56 -8.66 19.65
C ALA A 183 5.37 -8.79 18.14
N ALA A 184 4.28 -8.22 17.63
CA ALA A 184 4.03 -8.03 16.22
C ALA A 184 3.82 -6.54 15.94
N ASP A 185 4.49 -6.04 14.91
CA ASP A 185 4.38 -4.65 14.47
C ASP A 185 3.65 -4.62 13.13
N ALA A 186 2.63 -3.78 13.03
CA ALA A 186 1.94 -3.52 11.77
C ALA A 186 1.84 -2.03 11.52
N CYS A 187 2.07 -1.66 10.27
CA CYS A 187 2.00 -0.28 9.84
C CYS A 187 1.06 -0.15 8.64
N ARG A 188 0.30 0.93 8.60
CA ARG A 188 -0.48 1.36 7.43
C ARG A 188 0.17 2.62 6.85
N GLY A 189 0.25 2.70 5.54
CA GLY A 189 0.86 3.84 4.86
C GLY A 189 2.25 3.53 4.29
N SER A 190 3.13 4.54 4.29
CA SER A 190 4.49 4.43 3.73
C SER A 190 5.42 3.54 4.57
N CYS A 191 5.19 3.44 5.89
CA CYS A 191 5.90 2.54 6.81
C CYS A 191 7.41 2.59 6.70
N GLY A 192 7.93 3.81 6.62
CA GLY A 192 9.35 4.10 6.58
C GLY A 192 10.07 3.76 5.29
N ALA A 193 9.35 3.35 4.25
CA ALA A 193 9.94 3.42 2.95
C ALA A 193 9.85 4.86 2.42
N GLN A 194 10.97 5.39 1.90
CA GLN A 194 10.93 6.41 0.85
C GLN A 194 9.95 5.89 -0.21
N SER A 195 8.76 6.49 -0.31
CA SER A 195 7.56 6.02 -1.06
C SER A 195 7.82 4.80 -1.97
N PRO A 196 7.60 3.54 -1.51
CA PRO A 196 8.01 2.33 -2.23
C PRO A 196 6.90 1.78 -3.13
N ASN A 197 5.79 2.47 -3.29
CA ASN A 197 4.74 2.00 -4.18
C ASN A 197 5.12 2.46 -5.59
N PRO A 198 5.58 1.58 -6.49
CA PRO A 198 5.72 1.97 -7.86
C PRO A 198 4.38 2.49 -8.35
N MET A 199 4.38 3.60 -9.08
CA MET A 199 3.18 4.26 -9.54
C MET A 199 3.30 4.71 -10.98
N ASN A 200 2.25 4.51 -11.76
CA ASN A 200 2.07 5.18 -13.03
C ASN A 200 1.08 6.31 -12.77
N VAL A 201 1.52 7.55 -12.93
CA VAL A 201 0.70 8.74 -12.68
C VAL A 201 0.45 9.43 -14.01
N ALA A 202 -0.81 9.69 -14.33
CA ALA A 202 -1.19 10.59 -15.42
C ALA A 202 -1.77 11.86 -14.80
N ILE A 203 -1.04 12.97 -14.90
CA ILE A 203 -1.53 14.28 -14.49
C ILE A 203 -2.27 14.90 -15.66
N LEU A 204 -3.51 15.33 -15.46
CA LEU A 204 -4.33 16.02 -16.43
C LEU A 204 -4.45 17.48 -16.02
N ALA A 205 -3.67 18.32 -16.67
CA ALA A 205 -3.63 19.75 -16.43
C ALA A 205 -4.72 20.46 -17.23
N ASP A 206 -5.64 21.14 -16.55
CA ASP A 206 -6.45 22.16 -17.20
C ASP A 206 -5.56 23.34 -17.63
N ARG A 207 -5.88 23.85 -18.81
CA ARG A 207 -5.22 25.01 -19.42
C ARG A 207 -6.19 25.72 -20.34
N THR A 208 -7.48 25.50 -20.14
CA THR A 208 -8.52 26.05 -21.00
C THR A 208 -8.69 27.52 -20.69
N SER A 209 -9.38 28.23 -21.59
CA SER A 209 -9.59 29.67 -21.45
C SER A 209 -10.43 30.11 -20.24
N SER A 210 -11.00 29.17 -19.46
CA SER A 210 -11.59 29.51 -18.16
C SER A 210 -10.51 29.89 -17.14
N MET A 211 -9.33 29.29 -17.25
CA MET A 211 -8.22 29.56 -16.35
C MET A 211 -7.64 30.93 -16.62
N SER A 212 -7.41 31.72 -15.57
CA SER A 212 -6.61 32.93 -15.69
C SER A 212 -5.12 32.59 -15.87
N ASP A 213 -4.32 33.56 -16.33
CA ASP A 213 -2.86 33.40 -16.37
C ASP A 213 -2.27 33.11 -14.97
N THR A 214 -2.92 33.60 -13.92
CA THR A 214 -2.51 33.36 -12.53
C THR A 214 -2.82 31.93 -12.09
N ASP A 215 -3.98 31.41 -12.48
CA ASP A 215 -4.37 30.03 -12.17
C ASP A 215 -3.52 29.02 -12.96
N LEU A 216 -3.25 29.30 -14.24
CA LEU A 216 -2.37 28.47 -15.06
C LEU A 216 -0.94 28.43 -14.50
N SER A 217 -0.39 29.58 -14.10
CA SER A 217 0.93 29.66 -13.45
C SER A 217 0.96 28.95 -12.09
N SER A 218 -0.14 29.03 -11.34
CA SER A 218 -0.32 28.31 -10.07
C SER A 218 -0.36 26.80 -10.28
N LEU A 219 -1.10 26.32 -11.29
CA LEU A 219 -1.14 24.91 -11.68
C LEU A 219 0.26 24.41 -12.08
N GLN A 220 0.95 25.16 -12.94
CA GLN A 220 2.34 24.83 -13.33
C GLN A 220 3.26 24.70 -12.11
N SER A 221 3.20 25.67 -11.18
CA SER A 221 4.01 25.69 -9.97
C SER A 221 3.67 24.55 -9.01
N GLY A 222 2.39 24.19 -8.92
CA GLY A 222 1.92 23.12 -8.06
C GLY A 222 2.30 21.72 -8.55
N ILE A 223 2.19 21.47 -9.87
CA ILE A 223 2.71 20.24 -10.48
C ILE A 223 4.24 20.19 -10.36
N GLN A 224 4.93 21.32 -10.54
CA GLN A 224 6.38 21.40 -10.33
C GLN A 224 6.79 21.03 -8.89
N SER A 225 6.12 21.60 -7.89
CA SER A 225 6.36 21.28 -6.48
C SER A 225 6.11 19.79 -6.20
N THR A 226 5.01 19.27 -6.74
CA THR A 226 4.67 17.84 -6.70
C THR A 226 5.81 16.97 -7.22
N LEU A 227 6.35 17.24 -8.41
CA LEU A 227 7.46 16.48 -9.00
C LEU A 227 8.73 16.51 -8.16
N GLN A 228 8.96 17.59 -7.40
CA GLN A 228 10.10 17.69 -6.47
C GLN A 228 9.92 16.83 -5.21
N THR A 229 8.67 16.56 -4.80
CA THR A 229 8.36 15.68 -3.65
C THR A 229 8.32 14.20 -4.02
N MET A 230 8.24 13.88 -5.31
CA MET A 230 8.17 12.52 -5.82
C MET A 230 9.53 11.81 -5.90
N THR A 231 9.51 10.50 -5.73
CA THR A 231 10.64 9.58 -5.98
C THR A 231 10.58 9.05 -7.41
N LYS A 232 11.38 9.63 -8.31
CA LYS A 232 11.42 9.29 -9.75
C LYS A 232 11.74 7.83 -10.07
N ASP A 233 12.41 7.11 -9.17
CA ASP A 233 12.68 5.69 -9.35
C ASP A 233 11.44 4.82 -9.13
N GLN A 234 10.42 5.35 -8.43
CA GLN A 234 9.19 4.64 -8.10
C GLN A 234 7.97 5.21 -8.83
N GLN A 235 7.89 6.53 -9.04
CA GLN A 235 6.75 7.21 -9.66
C GLN A 235 7.10 7.61 -11.08
N TYR A 236 6.43 6.99 -12.05
CA TYR A 236 6.56 7.33 -13.46
C TYR A 236 5.39 8.22 -13.83
N VAL A 237 5.68 9.41 -14.36
CA VAL A 237 4.68 10.45 -14.55
C VAL A 237 4.52 10.77 -16.03
N ALA A 238 3.29 10.71 -16.53
CA ALA A 238 2.89 11.23 -17.82
C ALA A 238 2.07 12.51 -17.62
N LEU A 239 2.11 13.41 -18.60
CA LEU A 239 1.34 14.65 -18.58
C LEU A 239 0.34 14.67 -19.75
N GLY A 240 -0.92 14.77 -19.37
CA GLY A 240 -2.03 15.10 -20.24
C GLY A 240 -2.54 16.52 -20.02
N THR A 241 -3.30 16.99 -20.99
CA THR A 241 -3.83 18.34 -21.03
C THR A 241 -5.33 18.33 -21.33
N ILE A 242 -6.09 19.21 -20.67
CA ILE A 242 -7.45 19.53 -21.09
C ILE A 242 -7.35 20.56 -22.22
N GLY A 243 -8.02 20.23 -23.32
CA GLY A 243 -7.72 20.80 -24.63
C GLY A 243 -6.52 20.12 -25.26
N ARG A 244 -6.71 19.50 -26.42
CA ARG A 244 -5.70 18.66 -27.10
C ARG A 244 -4.41 19.42 -27.39
N SER A 245 -3.29 18.70 -27.37
CA SER A 245 -1.98 19.23 -27.77
C SER A 245 -1.59 18.76 -29.17
N SER A 246 -0.98 19.64 -29.95
CA SER A 246 -0.31 19.29 -31.22
C SER A 246 1.17 19.61 -31.06
N SER A 247 1.98 18.58 -30.81
CA SER A 247 3.40 18.71 -30.55
C SER A 247 4.12 19.41 -31.71
N THR A 248 4.81 20.51 -31.41
CA THR A 248 5.67 21.24 -32.35
C THR A 248 7.12 21.18 -31.86
N SER A 249 8.08 21.53 -32.72
CA SER A 249 9.50 21.60 -32.32
C SER A 249 9.67 22.62 -31.18
N GLY A 250 10.02 22.15 -29.98
CA GLY A 250 10.32 22.99 -28.81
C GLY A 250 9.27 22.95 -27.69
N CYS A 251 8.00 22.63 -27.98
CA CYS A 251 6.96 22.46 -26.95
C CYS A 251 6.01 21.32 -27.29
N ILE A 252 6.15 20.21 -26.57
CA ILE A 252 5.35 18.99 -26.76
C ILE A 252 3.88 19.18 -26.36
N THR A 253 3.59 20.10 -25.42
CA THR A 253 2.25 20.39 -24.91
C THR A 253 1.53 21.51 -25.67
N ASN A 254 2.12 22.05 -26.74
CA ASN A 254 1.57 23.17 -27.52
C ASN A 254 0.09 22.95 -27.90
N PRO A 255 -0.81 23.94 -27.71
CA PRO A 255 -2.24 23.81 -28.02
C PRO A 255 -2.50 23.41 -29.46
N SER A 256 -3.34 22.38 -29.64
CA SER A 256 -4.01 22.13 -30.91
C SER A 256 -5.03 23.23 -31.17
N GLY A 257 -5.07 23.74 -32.40
CA GLY A 257 -6.15 24.60 -32.87
C GLY A 257 -7.43 23.83 -33.21
N SER A 258 -7.42 22.49 -33.12
CA SER A 258 -8.54 21.61 -33.44
C SER A 258 -9.15 21.00 -32.18
N LYS A 259 -10.49 20.96 -32.14
CA LYS A 259 -11.24 20.29 -31.06
C LYS A 259 -11.19 18.75 -31.15
N THR A 260 -10.82 18.19 -32.30
CA THR A 260 -10.88 16.74 -32.56
C THR A 260 -9.52 16.12 -32.92
N SER A 261 -8.47 16.93 -33.08
CA SER A 261 -7.14 16.49 -33.51
C SER A 261 -6.07 16.88 -32.49
N GLY A 262 -5.06 16.02 -32.33
CA GLY A 262 -3.97 16.19 -31.35
C GLY A 262 -3.94 15.04 -30.34
N SER A 263 -3.08 15.11 -29.33
CA SER A 263 -3.03 14.14 -28.22
C SER A 263 -3.63 14.73 -26.94
N TRP A 264 -4.34 13.91 -26.17
CA TRP A 264 -4.72 14.24 -24.79
C TRP A 264 -3.57 14.04 -23.81
N LEU A 265 -2.64 13.11 -24.11
CA LEU A 265 -1.43 12.82 -23.34
C LEU A 265 -0.20 13.05 -24.23
N PRO A 266 0.23 14.31 -24.42
CA PRO A 266 1.38 14.63 -25.26
C PRO A 266 2.71 14.17 -24.66
N VAL A 267 2.85 14.19 -23.32
CA VAL A 267 4.09 13.77 -22.66
C VAL A 267 3.95 12.31 -22.20
N PRO A 268 4.83 11.41 -22.66
CA PRO A 268 4.83 10.02 -22.22
C PRO A 268 5.33 9.87 -20.77
N PHE A 269 5.32 8.65 -20.23
CA PHE A 269 5.86 8.42 -18.89
C PHE A 269 7.34 8.81 -18.81
N SER A 270 7.66 9.61 -17.80
CA SER A 270 9.01 10.10 -17.50
C SER A 270 9.41 9.71 -16.07
N ASN A 271 10.68 9.39 -15.90
CA ASN A 271 11.31 9.05 -14.62
C ASN A 271 12.59 9.89 -14.38
N ASP A 272 12.71 11.04 -15.05
CA ASP A 272 13.89 11.88 -15.05
C ASP A 272 13.59 13.33 -14.61
N TYR A 273 12.40 13.59 -14.07
CA TYR A 273 11.86 14.93 -13.81
C TYR A 273 12.51 15.67 -12.63
N ASN A 274 13.28 15.00 -11.79
CA ASN A 274 14.05 15.62 -10.71
C ASN A 274 15.50 15.08 -10.62
N THR A 275 16.32 15.83 -9.92
CA THR A 275 17.75 15.58 -9.70
C THR A 275 18.00 15.02 -8.30
N ALA A 276 19.18 14.45 -8.07
CA ALA A 276 19.58 13.94 -6.75
C ALA A 276 19.99 15.05 -5.75
N ALA A 277 19.60 16.31 -5.98
CA ALA A 277 19.83 17.41 -5.06
C ALA A 277 19.01 17.25 -3.76
N SER A 278 19.40 17.93 -2.69
CA SER A 278 18.66 17.96 -1.42
C SER A 278 18.33 19.41 -1.04
N PRO A 279 17.07 19.85 -1.12
CA PRO A 279 15.90 19.12 -1.63
C PRO A 279 15.98 18.83 -3.15
N PRO A 280 15.25 17.85 -3.69
CA PRO A 280 15.27 17.53 -5.12
C PRO A 280 14.91 18.74 -5.98
N ALA A 281 15.82 19.13 -6.88
CA ALA A 281 15.56 20.17 -7.87
C ALA A 281 14.98 19.54 -9.14
N LEU A 282 14.10 20.27 -9.83
CA LEU A 282 13.55 19.85 -11.12
C LEU A 282 14.66 19.68 -12.16
N ASN A 283 14.54 18.64 -12.98
CA ASN A 283 15.38 18.47 -14.16
C ASN A 283 14.76 19.22 -15.35
N THR A 284 15.23 20.43 -15.63
CA THR A 284 14.77 21.24 -16.76
C THR A 284 15.09 20.63 -18.13
N GLY A 285 15.92 19.58 -18.18
CA GLY A 285 16.18 18.80 -19.37
C GLY A 285 15.07 17.79 -19.72
N SER A 286 14.25 17.38 -18.74
CA SER A 286 13.18 16.39 -18.91
C SER A 286 12.06 16.92 -19.79
N ASP A 287 11.53 16.09 -20.68
CA ASP A 287 10.40 16.44 -21.54
C ASP A 287 9.13 16.75 -20.74
N LEU A 288 8.96 16.13 -19.57
CA LEU A 288 7.87 16.44 -18.65
C LEU A 288 7.98 17.86 -18.08
N VAL A 289 9.16 18.23 -17.59
CA VAL A 289 9.39 19.56 -17.01
C VAL A 289 9.30 20.64 -18.09
N LYS A 290 9.86 20.40 -19.28
CA LYS A 290 9.72 21.31 -20.44
C LYS A 290 8.27 21.44 -20.88
N GLY A 291 7.53 20.32 -20.96
CA GLY A 291 6.11 20.28 -21.30
C GLY A 291 5.25 21.12 -20.34
N LEU A 292 5.55 21.08 -19.04
CA LEU A 292 4.90 21.94 -18.05
C LEU A 292 5.26 23.41 -18.23
N GLN A 293 6.55 23.71 -18.41
CA GLN A 293 7.02 25.10 -18.59
C GLN A 293 6.45 25.77 -19.83
N CYS A 294 6.15 24.99 -20.88
CA CYS A 294 5.59 25.49 -22.13
C CYS A 294 4.06 25.34 -22.23
N LEU A 295 3.39 24.94 -21.14
CA LEU A 295 1.93 24.88 -21.07
C LEU A 295 1.36 26.27 -21.37
N ALA A 296 0.50 26.34 -22.39
CA ALA A 296 -0.15 27.57 -22.84
C ALA A 296 -1.65 27.34 -22.98
N HIS A 297 -2.42 28.43 -22.89
CA HIS A 297 -3.88 28.38 -22.97
C HIS A 297 -4.40 27.65 -24.22
N SER A 298 -5.44 26.86 -24.04
CA SER A 298 -6.20 26.23 -25.12
C SER A 298 -7.56 26.90 -25.30
N SER A 299 -7.92 27.17 -26.56
CA SER A 299 -9.22 27.71 -26.96
C SER A 299 -10.20 26.63 -27.42
N THR A 300 -9.89 25.34 -27.21
CA THR A 300 -10.69 24.22 -27.73
C THR A 300 -11.88 23.83 -26.84
N GLY A 301 -11.98 24.42 -25.65
CA GLY A 301 -13.02 24.14 -24.66
C GLY A 301 -12.57 23.13 -23.59
N THR A 302 -13.32 23.06 -22.50
CA THR A 302 -13.01 22.27 -21.31
C THR A 302 -13.62 20.89 -21.43
N SER A 303 -12.85 19.93 -21.95
CA SER A 303 -13.23 18.52 -22.04
C SER A 303 -12.71 17.75 -20.85
N LEU A 304 -13.58 17.22 -19.99
CA LEU A 304 -13.19 16.44 -18.81
C LEU A 304 -13.26 14.94 -19.09
N ALA A 305 -14.33 14.46 -19.75
CA ALA A 305 -14.54 13.02 -19.91
C ALA A 305 -13.51 12.36 -20.84
N SER A 306 -13.21 12.98 -21.98
CA SER A 306 -12.26 12.45 -22.98
C SER A 306 -10.82 12.33 -22.47
N PRO A 307 -10.18 13.37 -21.88
CA PRO A 307 -8.82 13.21 -21.36
C PRO A 307 -8.75 12.26 -20.16
N THR A 308 -9.74 12.22 -19.27
CA THR A 308 -9.80 11.20 -18.20
C THR A 308 -9.87 9.80 -18.78
N LYS A 309 -10.68 9.58 -19.81
CA LYS A 309 -10.75 8.29 -20.51
C LYS A 309 -9.42 7.93 -21.18
N ALA A 310 -8.80 8.87 -21.87
CA ALA A 310 -7.51 8.67 -22.53
C ALA A 310 -6.41 8.33 -21.52
N ALA A 311 -6.36 9.02 -20.38
CA ALA A 311 -5.42 8.72 -19.30
C ALA A 311 -5.64 7.33 -18.71
N ALA A 312 -6.90 6.95 -18.44
CA ALA A 312 -7.22 5.61 -17.94
C ALA A 312 -6.78 4.51 -18.92
N ARG A 313 -7.06 4.71 -20.21
CA ARG A 313 -6.65 3.76 -21.27
C ARG A 313 -5.13 3.68 -21.40
N TYR A 314 -4.44 4.81 -21.35
CA TYR A 314 -2.98 4.89 -21.39
C TYR A 314 -2.33 4.16 -20.21
N LEU A 315 -2.85 4.38 -18.99
CA LEU A 315 -2.38 3.72 -17.76
C LEU A 315 -2.62 2.20 -17.76
N LEU A 316 -3.76 1.76 -18.30
CA LEU A 316 -4.15 0.35 -18.37
C LEU A 316 -3.50 -0.39 -19.55
N GLY A 317 -2.69 0.29 -20.37
CA GLY A 317 -2.09 -0.30 -21.57
C GLY A 317 -3.10 -0.66 -22.66
N LEU A 318 -4.31 -0.10 -22.61
CA LEU A 318 -5.33 -0.24 -23.66
C LEU A 318 -5.04 0.66 -24.87
N ASP A 319 -4.34 1.77 -24.62
CA ASP A 319 -3.72 2.60 -25.66
C ASP A 319 -2.19 2.49 -25.57
N PRO A 320 -1.45 2.66 -26.70
CA PRO A 320 0.00 2.55 -26.72
C PRO A 320 0.67 3.50 -25.72
N ASN A 321 1.61 2.99 -24.94
CA ASN A 321 2.42 3.75 -24.00
C ASN A 321 3.89 3.30 -24.03
N ASN A 322 4.76 4.01 -23.31
CA ASN A 322 6.20 3.73 -23.25
C ASN A 322 6.64 2.99 -21.98
N LEU A 323 5.72 2.49 -21.14
CA LEU A 323 6.08 1.86 -19.85
C LEU A 323 7.06 0.69 -20.04
N GLY A 324 6.89 -0.11 -21.09
CA GLY A 324 7.77 -1.25 -21.39
C GLY A 324 9.20 -0.85 -21.80
N SER A 325 9.45 0.44 -22.09
CA SER A 325 10.79 0.96 -22.42
C SER A 325 11.52 1.56 -21.22
N LEU A 326 10.80 1.79 -20.10
CA LEU A 326 11.37 2.35 -18.89
C LEU A 326 11.95 1.25 -17.99
N PRO A 327 12.87 1.60 -17.06
CA PRO A 327 13.44 0.63 -16.14
C PRO A 327 12.36 -0.14 -15.35
N ALA A 328 12.62 -1.42 -15.08
CA ALA A 328 11.74 -2.22 -14.25
C ALA A 328 11.76 -1.70 -12.79
N ARG A 329 10.60 -1.64 -12.15
CA ARG A 329 10.45 -1.31 -10.73
C ARG A 329 10.05 -2.54 -9.94
N SER A 330 10.50 -2.63 -8.68
CA SER A 330 10.12 -3.71 -7.77
C SER A 330 8.70 -3.51 -7.25
N GLY A 331 7.83 -4.51 -7.45
CA GLY A 331 6.43 -4.47 -7.02
C GLY A 331 5.45 -4.28 -8.19
N THR A 332 4.16 -4.27 -7.89
CA THR A 332 3.11 -4.02 -8.89
C THR A 332 2.77 -2.53 -8.90
N PRO A 333 3.00 -1.80 -10.01
CA PRO A 333 2.70 -0.39 -10.06
C PRO A 333 1.19 -0.12 -9.91
N ARG A 334 0.82 0.86 -9.09
CA ARG A 334 -0.56 1.37 -9.06
C ARG A 334 -0.75 2.48 -10.09
N ASN A 335 -1.88 2.46 -10.79
CA ASN A 335 -2.24 3.46 -11.77
C ASN A 335 -3.06 4.57 -11.10
N ALA A 336 -2.66 5.83 -11.28
CA ALA A 336 -3.35 6.99 -10.74
C ALA A 336 -3.54 8.07 -11.81
N ILE A 337 -4.73 8.67 -11.82
CA ILE A 337 -5.06 9.87 -12.58
C ILE A 337 -5.20 11.01 -11.59
N ILE A 338 -4.63 12.16 -11.94
CA ILE A 338 -4.73 13.38 -11.14
C ILE A 338 -5.32 14.43 -12.06
N LEU A 339 -6.60 14.71 -11.87
CA LEU A 339 -7.38 15.61 -12.71
C LEU A 339 -7.49 16.96 -12.03
N GLU A 340 -6.88 17.97 -12.63
CA GLU A 340 -6.89 19.33 -12.12
C GLU A 340 -7.72 20.19 -13.07
N THR A 341 -8.73 20.90 -12.57
CA THR A 341 -9.59 21.78 -13.38
C THR A 341 -10.19 22.91 -12.56
N ASP A 342 -10.47 24.03 -13.22
CA ASP A 342 -11.07 25.22 -12.60
C ASP A 342 -12.58 25.36 -12.88
N GLY A 343 -13.18 24.44 -13.64
CA GLY A 343 -14.52 24.76 -14.08
C GLY A 343 -15.30 23.74 -14.89
N GLN A 344 -16.40 24.27 -15.40
CA GLN A 344 -17.48 23.53 -16.01
C GLN A 344 -17.07 22.94 -17.37
N PRO A 345 -17.44 21.70 -17.67
CA PRO A 345 -17.20 21.14 -18.99
C PRO A 345 -17.95 21.93 -20.08
N ASN A 346 -17.21 22.25 -21.15
CA ASN A 346 -17.68 22.87 -22.38
C ASN A 346 -17.03 22.12 -23.54
N GLU A 347 -17.62 20.96 -23.86
CA GLU A 347 -17.05 19.98 -24.77
C GLU A 347 -17.72 20.05 -26.14
N PRO A 348 -17.01 19.73 -27.24
CA PRO A 348 -17.68 19.47 -28.51
C PRO A 348 -18.57 18.24 -28.43
N ASP A 349 -19.65 18.19 -29.22
CA ASP A 349 -20.43 16.97 -29.39
C ASP A 349 -19.61 15.93 -30.15
N VAL A 350 -19.28 14.83 -29.47
CA VAL A 350 -18.53 13.71 -30.03
C VAL A 350 -19.25 12.42 -29.65
N SER A 351 -19.76 11.72 -30.67
CA SER A 351 -20.38 10.41 -30.48
C SER A 351 -19.32 9.38 -30.10
N GLY A 352 -19.55 8.67 -29.01
CA GLY A 352 -18.62 7.67 -28.51
C GLY A 352 -19.17 6.88 -27.34
N SER A 353 -18.28 6.28 -26.56
CA SER A 353 -18.64 5.47 -25.38
C SER A 353 -17.95 6.00 -24.14
N THR A 354 -18.66 6.00 -23.01
CA THR A 354 -18.08 6.29 -21.69
C THR A 354 -17.25 5.12 -21.14
N SER A 355 -17.30 3.93 -21.77
CA SER A 355 -16.46 2.82 -21.34
C SER A 355 -15.00 3.01 -21.76
N VAL A 356 -14.10 2.96 -20.77
CA VAL A 356 -12.65 2.93 -20.89
C VAL A 356 -12.18 1.77 -21.77
N GLY A 357 -12.89 0.64 -21.79
CA GLY A 357 -12.57 -0.48 -22.67
C GLY A 357 -12.70 -0.18 -24.17
N THR A 358 -13.54 0.79 -24.54
CA THR A 358 -13.79 1.15 -25.94
C THR A 358 -12.94 2.35 -26.35
N ALA A 359 -12.18 2.23 -27.44
CA ALA A 359 -11.34 3.32 -27.95
C ALA A 359 -12.17 4.52 -28.42
N GLY A 360 -11.51 5.68 -28.52
CA GLY A 360 -12.12 6.92 -29.02
C GLY A 360 -12.65 7.84 -27.92
N ASP A 361 -13.01 9.05 -28.35
CA ASP A 361 -13.48 10.14 -27.49
C ASP A 361 -14.95 9.99 -27.10
N ILE A 362 -15.38 10.84 -26.18
CA ILE A 362 -16.78 11.12 -25.84
C ILE A 362 -16.90 12.59 -25.47
N GLY A 363 -17.96 13.26 -25.90
CA GLY A 363 -18.19 14.66 -25.55
C GLY A 363 -19.61 15.10 -25.82
N SER A 364 -20.06 16.11 -25.06
CA SER A 364 -21.33 16.78 -25.33
C SER A 364 -21.27 18.26 -25.02
N SER A 365 -21.89 19.07 -25.90
CA SER A 365 -22.11 20.50 -25.68
C SER A 365 -23.14 20.78 -24.58
N ASN A 366 -23.94 19.77 -24.20
CA ASN A 366 -24.81 19.86 -23.05
C ASN A 366 -24.00 19.62 -21.76
N GLY A 367 -23.82 20.67 -20.95
CA GLY A 367 -23.00 20.61 -19.73
C GLY A 367 -23.46 19.58 -18.69
N VAL A 368 -24.76 19.26 -18.61
CA VAL A 368 -25.26 18.19 -17.71
C VAL A 368 -24.82 16.82 -18.23
N THR A 369 -24.98 16.58 -19.53
CA THR A 369 -24.51 15.35 -20.18
C THR A 369 -22.99 15.21 -20.08
N ALA A 370 -22.23 16.28 -20.27
CA ALA A 370 -20.77 16.28 -20.15
C ALA A 370 -20.31 15.90 -18.74
N CYS A 371 -20.91 16.47 -17.69
CA CYS A 371 -20.65 16.07 -16.31
C CYS A 371 -21.00 14.60 -16.04
N ASN A 372 -22.12 14.11 -16.58
CA ASN A 372 -22.51 12.70 -16.45
C ASN A 372 -21.53 11.77 -17.20
N ASN A 373 -21.01 12.19 -18.35
CA ASN A 373 -19.98 11.45 -19.08
C ASN A 373 -18.71 11.31 -18.26
N LEU A 374 -18.27 12.38 -17.58
CA LEU A 374 -17.11 12.32 -16.68
C LEU A 374 -17.34 11.30 -15.56
N LYS A 375 -18.47 11.37 -14.86
CA LYS A 375 -18.81 10.41 -13.77
C LYS A 375 -18.81 8.97 -14.28
N ALA A 376 -19.37 8.72 -15.46
CA ALA A 376 -19.42 7.38 -16.05
C ALA A 376 -18.03 6.85 -16.45
N VAL A 377 -17.20 7.68 -17.08
CA VAL A 377 -15.80 7.35 -17.42
C VAL A 377 -15.00 7.06 -16.16
N ALA A 378 -15.12 7.93 -15.15
CA ALA A 378 -14.43 7.77 -13.87
C ALA A 378 -14.86 6.49 -13.15
N ALA A 379 -16.15 6.15 -13.16
CA ALA A 379 -16.65 4.90 -12.60
C ALA A 379 -16.05 3.66 -13.28
N ASP A 380 -16.01 3.61 -14.63
CA ASP A 380 -15.39 2.47 -15.34
C ASP A 380 -13.88 2.40 -15.08
N ALA A 381 -13.17 3.54 -15.06
CA ALA A 381 -11.75 3.60 -14.71
C ALA A 381 -11.48 3.08 -13.28
N LYS A 382 -12.25 3.53 -12.29
CA LYS A 382 -12.16 3.07 -10.89
C LYS A 382 -12.42 1.57 -10.77
N SER A 383 -13.41 1.04 -11.50
CA SER A 383 -13.71 -0.40 -11.50
C SER A 383 -12.56 -1.27 -12.05
N ARG A 384 -11.64 -0.66 -12.80
CA ARG A 384 -10.44 -1.29 -13.37
C ARG A 384 -9.19 -1.08 -12.52
N GLY A 385 -9.34 -0.56 -11.31
CA GLY A 385 -8.24 -0.34 -10.37
C GLY A 385 -7.41 0.92 -10.65
N VAL A 386 -7.92 1.86 -11.45
CA VAL A 386 -7.31 3.18 -11.61
C VAL A 386 -7.79 4.06 -10.46
N LEU A 387 -6.84 4.59 -9.68
CA LEU A 387 -7.15 5.62 -8.69
C LEU A 387 -7.37 6.95 -9.41
N ILE A 388 -8.38 7.70 -8.99
CA ILE A 388 -8.62 9.05 -9.50
C ILE A 388 -8.58 10.03 -8.32
N VAL A 389 -7.69 11.00 -8.42
CA VAL A 389 -7.65 12.17 -7.56
C VAL A 389 -8.14 13.35 -8.38
N THR A 390 -9.04 14.15 -7.84
CA THR A 390 -9.54 15.35 -8.52
C THR A 390 -9.21 16.58 -7.70
N VAL A 391 -8.79 17.65 -8.35
CA VAL A 391 -8.45 18.91 -7.73
C VAL A 391 -9.22 20.03 -8.40
N GLY A 392 -10.03 20.73 -7.61
CA GLY A 392 -10.80 21.88 -8.03
C GLY A 392 -10.07 23.20 -7.76
N TYR A 393 -9.85 24.01 -8.79
CA TYR A 393 -9.30 25.36 -8.66
C TYR A 393 -10.39 26.41 -8.57
N ASN A 394 -10.42 27.18 -7.47
CA ASN A 394 -11.38 28.27 -7.27
C ASN A 394 -12.86 27.91 -7.52
N LEU A 395 -13.24 26.63 -7.34
CA LEU A 395 -14.61 26.16 -7.57
C LEU A 395 -15.56 26.65 -6.48
N SER A 396 -16.45 27.57 -6.84
CA SER A 396 -17.39 28.20 -5.91
C SER A 396 -18.82 27.72 -6.12
N THR A 397 -19.40 28.06 -7.26
CA THR A 397 -20.83 27.98 -7.54
C THR A 397 -21.13 27.47 -8.94
N GLU A 398 -20.11 27.04 -9.67
CA GLU A 398 -20.19 26.55 -11.03
C GLU A 398 -21.08 25.29 -11.08
N ARG A 399 -22.01 25.27 -12.03
CA ARG A 399 -23.00 24.20 -12.18
C ARG A 399 -22.97 23.63 -13.57
N CYS A 400 -23.13 22.31 -13.67
CA CYS A 400 -23.23 21.62 -14.95
C CYS A 400 -24.40 22.16 -15.78
N GLY A 401 -24.10 22.80 -16.92
CA GLY A 401 -25.10 23.45 -17.76
C GLY A 401 -25.77 24.68 -17.14
N GLY A 402 -25.16 25.30 -16.13
CA GLY A 402 -25.66 26.50 -15.45
C GLY A 402 -26.75 26.28 -14.40
N SER A 403 -27.50 25.17 -14.47
CA SER A 403 -28.57 24.84 -13.50
C SER A 403 -28.49 23.44 -12.90
N GLY A 404 -27.55 22.61 -13.36
CA GLY A 404 -27.38 21.24 -12.89
C GLY A 404 -26.67 21.14 -11.53
N GLU A 405 -26.11 19.96 -11.26
CA GLU A 405 -25.26 19.67 -10.11
C GLU A 405 -24.04 20.60 -10.07
N TYR A 406 -23.52 20.88 -8.86
CA TYR A 406 -22.30 21.67 -8.76
C TYR A 406 -21.12 20.87 -9.34
N VAL A 407 -20.24 21.56 -10.05
CA VAL A 407 -19.07 20.93 -10.68
C VAL A 407 -18.17 20.28 -9.63
N ARG A 408 -18.02 20.87 -8.45
CA ARG A 408 -17.28 20.29 -7.33
C ARG A 408 -17.83 18.92 -6.89
N ASP A 409 -19.15 18.77 -6.82
CA ASP A 409 -19.80 17.50 -6.43
C ASP A 409 -19.56 16.44 -7.51
N VAL A 410 -19.54 16.86 -8.79
CA VAL A 410 -19.21 15.98 -9.92
C VAL A 410 -17.75 15.53 -9.89
N LEU A 411 -16.82 16.41 -9.55
CA LEU A 411 -15.40 16.07 -9.37
C LEU A 411 -15.21 15.12 -8.19
N ALA A 412 -15.85 15.40 -7.04
CA ALA A 412 -15.85 14.48 -5.90
C ALA A 412 -16.42 13.10 -6.26
N ALA A 413 -17.52 13.04 -7.00
CA ALA A 413 -18.07 11.77 -7.48
C ALA A 413 -17.14 11.04 -8.47
N ALA A 414 -16.34 11.78 -9.25
CA ALA A 414 -15.33 11.23 -10.15
C ALA A 414 -14.11 10.70 -9.38
N ALA A 415 -13.71 11.33 -8.28
CA ALA A 415 -12.63 10.88 -7.41
C ALA A 415 -12.86 9.47 -6.83
N SER A 416 -11.78 8.80 -6.47
CA SER A 416 -11.81 7.49 -5.84
C SER A 416 -12.43 7.55 -4.44
N PRO A 417 -13.06 6.46 -3.97
CA PRO A 417 -13.55 6.40 -2.60
C PRO A 417 -12.39 6.42 -1.60
N ASP A 418 -12.68 6.88 -0.38
CA ASP A 418 -11.73 6.96 0.73
C ASP A 418 -11.17 5.57 1.12
N SER A 419 -10.26 5.56 2.09
CA SER A 419 -9.63 4.32 2.55
C SER A 419 -10.56 3.33 3.28
N ASN A 420 -11.79 3.73 3.56
CA ASN A 420 -12.87 2.91 4.13
C ASN A 420 -13.91 2.48 3.08
N GLY A 421 -13.76 2.93 1.83
CA GLY A 421 -14.69 2.66 0.73
C GLY A 421 -15.87 3.63 0.63
N ASN A 422 -15.89 4.73 1.39
CA ASN A 422 -16.91 5.75 1.27
C ASN A 422 -16.66 6.60 0.02
N PRO A 423 -17.71 7.02 -0.72
CA PRO A 423 -17.55 7.94 -1.84
C PRO A 423 -16.95 9.27 -1.40
N SER A 424 -16.07 9.86 -2.23
CA SER A 424 -15.62 11.24 -2.05
C SER A 424 -16.80 12.21 -2.13
N THR A 425 -16.76 13.25 -1.30
CA THR A 425 -17.79 14.28 -1.19
C THR A 425 -17.17 15.66 -1.17
N ALA A 426 -17.77 16.61 -1.88
CA ALA A 426 -17.28 17.98 -1.88
C ALA A 426 -17.89 18.81 -0.74
N ASN A 427 -17.04 19.52 -0.02
CA ASN A 427 -17.42 20.69 0.77
C ASN A 427 -17.28 21.97 -0.09
N GLY A 428 -16.98 23.12 0.52
CA GLY A 428 -16.73 24.37 -0.20
C GLY A 428 -15.27 24.54 -0.62
N CYS A 429 -15.01 25.11 -1.81
CA CYS A 429 -13.66 25.57 -2.18
C CYS A 429 -13.56 27.11 -2.22
N SER A 430 -14.49 27.85 -1.61
CA SER A 430 -14.61 29.30 -1.81
C SER A 430 -13.81 30.12 -0.81
N THR A 431 -13.53 29.57 0.38
CA THR A 431 -12.77 30.25 1.43
C THR A 431 -11.61 29.41 1.94
N ALA A 432 -10.59 30.03 2.51
CA ALA A 432 -9.43 29.32 3.08
C ALA A 432 -9.83 28.29 4.15
N ALA A 433 -10.90 28.55 4.92
CA ALA A 433 -11.40 27.62 5.92
C ALA A 433 -12.06 26.39 5.29
N GLU A 434 -12.88 26.58 4.25
CA GLU A 434 -13.53 25.47 3.55
C GLU A 434 -12.49 24.64 2.77
N ILE A 435 -11.51 25.29 2.12
CA ILE A 435 -10.38 24.61 1.46
C ILE A 435 -9.60 23.75 2.45
N THR A 436 -9.35 24.27 3.67
CA THR A 436 -8.65 23.51 4.71
C THR A 436 -9.47 22.33 5.19
N ALA A 437 -10.78 22.51 5.36
CA ALA A 437 -11.70 21.45 5.77
C ALA A 437 -11.76 20.33 4.72
N GLU A 438 -11.92 20.70 3.44
CA GLU A 438 -11.90 19.76 2.32
C GLU A 438 -10.59 18.96 2.30
N ASN A 439 -9.46 19.67 2.28
CA ASN A 439 -8.17 19.01 2.12
C ASN A 439 -7.74 18.15 3.33
N SER A 440 -8.55 18.12 4.40
CA SER A 440 -8.29 17.37 5.63
C SER A 440 -9.34 16.29 5.93
N ASP A 441 -10.36 16.11 5.09
CA ASP A 441 -11.45 15.15 5.35
C ASP A 441 -11.10 13.69 5.04
N GLY A 442 -9.99 13.47 4.33
CA GLY A 442 -9.42 12.14 4.09
C GLY A 442 -9.92 11.45 2.82
N ASP A 443 -10.66 12.15 1.97
CA ASP A 443 -11.09 11.65 0.66
C ASP A 443 -10.13 12.08 -0.49
N TYR A 444 -10.44 11.75 -1.75
CA TYR A 444 -9.59 12.00 -2.92
C TYR A 444 -10.02 13.20 -3.79
N PHE A 445 -10.92 14.03 -3.31
CA PHE A 445 -11.21 15.35 -3.85
C PHE A 445 -10.53 16.42 -3.00
N PHE A 446 -9.97 17.42 -3.68
CA PHE A 446 -9.23 18.49 -3.05
C PHE A 446 -9.58 19.82 -3.67
N CYS A 447 -9.52 20.88 -2.86
CA CYS A 447 -9.63 22.25 -3.31
C CYS A 447 -8.24 22.89 -3.35
N ALA A 448 -7.89 23.53 -4.47
CA ALA A 448 -6.69 24.33 -4.59
C ALA A 448 -7.02 25.82 -4.57
N GLY A 449 -6.63 26.50 -3.50
CA GLY A 449 -6.68 27.97 -3.40
C GLY A 449 -5.45 28.69 -3.95
N SER A 450 -4.33 27.97 -4.15
CA SER A 450 -3.10 28.47 -4.75
C SER A 450 -2.19 27.33 -5.21
N GLY A 451 -1.25 27.61 -6.11
CA GLY A 451 -0.29 26.61 -6.62
C GLY A 451 0.62 26.00 -5.56
N THR A 452 0.88 26.70 -4.46
CA THR A 452 1.77 26.22 -3.38
C THR A 452 1.11 25.19 -2.46
N ALA A 453 -0.22 25.11 -2.45
CA ALA A 453 -0.97 24.13 -1.66
C ALA A 453 -0.95 22.73 -2.29
N LEU A 454 -0.66 22.62 -3.60
CA LEU A 454 -0.73 21.36 -4.34
C LEU A 454 0.32 20.33 -3.92
N GLY A 455 1.57 20.73 -3.69
CA GLY A 455 2.63 19.79 -3.31
C GLY A 455 2.26 18.97 -2.07
N PRO A 456 1.87 19.62 -0.95
CA PRO A 456 1.36 18.93 0.24
C PRO A 456 0.09 18.09 -0.02
N ILE A 457 -0.90 18.61 -0.75
CA ILE A 457 -2.13 17.89 -1.12
C ILE A 457 -1.80 16.60 -1.88
N PHE A 458 -0.87 16.70 -2.81
CA PHE A 458 -0.43 15.61 -3.65
C PHE A 458 0.33 14.54 -2.86
N VAL A 459 1.19 14.95 -1.94
CA VAL A 459 1.86 14.04 -0.99
C VAL A 459 0.81 13.32 -0.14
N SER A 460 -0.19 14.01 0.37
CA SER A 460 -1.31 13.41 1.10
C SER A 460 -2.10 12.42 0.24
N ALA A 461 -2.43 12.80 -1.00
CA ALA A 461 -3.12 11.95 -1.95
C ALA A 461 -2.32 10.68 -2.24
N ILE A 462 -1.01 10.78 -2.52
CA ILE A 462 -0.09 9.63 -2.72
C ILE A 462 0.02 8.76 -1.47
N ASN A 463 0.10 9.37 -0.29
CA ASN A 463 0.18 8.63 0.97
C ASN A 463 -1.12 7.84 1.22
N ALA A 464 -2.29 8.40 0.88
CA ALA A 464 -3.58 7.72 0.99
C ALA A 464 -3.69 6.47 0.09
N ILE A 465 -2.97 6.45 -1.05
CA ILE A 465 -2.91 5.31 -2.01
C ILE A 465 -2.29 4.06 -1.38
N SER A 466 -1.52 4.22 -0.29
CA SER A 466 -0.86 3.12 0.43
C SER A 466 -1.72 2.49 1.53
N GLY A 467 -3.05 2.41 1.32
CA GLY A 467 -4.06 2.02 2.31
C GLY A 467 -4.00 0.60 2.88
N ASN A 468 -3.03 -0.25 2.47
CA ASN A 468 -2.89 -1.60 3.04
C ASN A 468 -1.96 -1.58 4.25
N SER A 469 -2.42 -2.16 5.37
CA SER A 469 -1.54 -2.48 6.48
C SER A 469 -0.62 -3.64 6.12
N ARG A 470 0.62 -3.59 6.60
CA ARG A 470 1.60 -4.68 6.47
C ARG A 470 2.38 -4.86 7.76
N LEU A 471 2.81 -6.09 8.01
CA LEU A 471 3.73 -6.37 9.10
C LEU A 471 5.08 -5.73 8.79
N ILE A 472 5.67 -5.13 9.82
CA ILE A 472 7.01 -4.55 9.78
C ILE A 472 7.81 -5.03 11.00
N ARG A 473 9.05 -4.58 11.12
CA ARG A 473 9.86 -4.81 12.32
C ARG A 473 10.42 -3.49 12.79
N ILE A 474 10.03 -3.08 13.99
CA ILE A 474 10.53 -1.85 14.59
C ILE A 474 12.03 -2.00 14.90
N PRO A 475 12.87 -1.00 14.57
CA PRO A 475 14.28 -1.02 14.95
C PRO A 475 14.42 -1.08 16.47
N SER A 476 15.35 -1.93 16.93
CA SER A 476 15.63 -2.13 18.36
C SER A 476 16.14 -0.89 19.05
#